data_AF-A0A957P8T1-F1
#
_entry.id   AF-A0A957P8T1-F1
#
_cell.length_a   1.000
_cell.length_b   1.000
_cell.length_c   1.000
_cell.angle_alpha   90.00
_cell.angle_beta   90.00
_cell.angle_gamma   90.00
#
_symmetry.space_group_name_H-M   'P 1'
#
loop_
_entity.id
_entity.type
_entity.pdbx_description
1 polymer ?
#
loop_
_entity_poly.entity_id
_entity_poly.type
_entity_poly.pdbx_seq_one_letter_code
_entity_poly.pdbx_strand_id
1 'polypeptide(L)' 'ATFTTCVTQQTHSQEVQDSVNQAIAQGFPGTPTILVNGQMLDSLDYDTLNSAVNAALAQAGN' A
#
# COMPACT_ATOMS: atom_id res chain seq x y z
N ALA A 1 -9.93 17.11 -20.99
CA ALA A 1 -11.25 16.45 -21.02
C ALA A 1 -11.18 14.99 -20.56
N THR A 2 -10.18 14.21 -21.00
CA THR A 2 -10.04 12.76 -20.68
C THR A 2 -10.13 12.41 -19.20
N PHE A 3 -9.39 13.09 -18.31
CA PHE A 3 -9.45 12.82 -16.86
C PHE A 3 -10.86 12.98 -16.29
N THR A 4 -11.51 14.13 -16.54
CA THR A 4 -12.87 14.40 -16.05
C THR A 4 -13.86 13.37 -16.57
N THR A 5 -13.76 12.98 -17.85
CA THR A 5 -14.59 11.90 -18.40
C THR A 5 -14.36 10.57 -17.68
N CYS A 6 -13.10 10.18 -17.45
CA CYS A 6 -12.78 8.94 -16.74
C CYS A 6 -13.34 8.92 -15.30
N VAL A 7 -13.23 10.04 -14.59
CA VAL A 7 -13.76 10.17 -13.22
C VAL A 7 -15.29 10.10 -13.22
N THR A 8 -15.95 10.89 -14.08
CA THR A 8 -17.41 10.94 -14.15
C THR A 8 -18.02 9.60 -14.58
N GLN A 9 -17.36 8.88 -15.50
CA GLN A 9 -17.81 7.55 -15.94
C GLN A 9 -17.35 6.42 -15.01
N GLN A 10 -16.60 6.74 -13.95
CA GLN A 10 -16.02 5.77 -13.02
C GLN A 10 -15.29 4.62 -13.76
N THR A 11 -14.51 4.96 -14.79
CA THR A 11 -13.88 4.01 -15.72
C THR A 11 -13.06 2.93 -15.02
N HIS A 12 -12.48 3.24 -13.85
CA HIS A 12 -11.64 2.33 -13.06
C HIS A 12 -12.33 1.84 -11.76
N SER A 13 -13.66 1.95 -11.66
CA SER A 13 -14.41 1.57 -10.44
C SER A 13 -14.17 0.13 -10.01
N GLN A 14 -14.12 -0.82 -10.95
CA GLN A 14 -13.84 -2.22 -10.65
C GLN A 14 -12.42 -2.39 -10.07
N GLU A 15 -11.41 -1.77 -10.67
CA GLU A 15 -10.02 -1.83 -10.19
C GLU A 15 -9.87 -1.22 -8.79
N VAL A 16 -10.58 -0.12 -8.51
CA VAL A 16 -10.66 0.47 -7.17
C VAL A 16 -11.30 -0.50 -6.18
N GLN A 17 -12.43 -1.13 -6.55
CA GLN A 17 -13.12 -2.07 -5.69
C GLN A 17 -12.28 -3.34 -5.43
N ASP A 18 -11.56 -3.83 -6.43
CA ASP A 18 -10.66 -4.97 -6.31
C ASP A 18 -9.51 -4.67 -5.35
N SER A 19 -8.93 -3.47 -5.44
CA SER A 19 -7.90 -3.00 -4.50
C SER A 19 -8.41 -2.90 -3.06
N VAL A 20 -9.63 -2.36 -2.85
CA VAL A 20 -10.28 -2.32 -1.53
C VAL A 20 -10.53 -3.73 -0.98
N ASN A 21 -11.07 -4.62 -1.81
CA ASN A 21 -11.32 -6.01 -1.43
C ASN A 21 -10.03 -6.74 -1.07
N GLN A 22 -8.94 -6.48 -1.81
CA GLN A 22 -7.63 -7.04 -1.52
C GLN A 22 -7.12 -6.58 -0.14
N ALA A 23 -7.22 -5.29 0.19
CA ALA A 23 -6.81 -4.77 1.50
C ALA A 23 -7.62 -5.39 2.65
N ILE A 24 -8.94 -5.53 2.47
CA ILE A 24 -9.83 -6.18 3.44
C ILE A 24 -9.45 -7.66 3.62
N ALA A 25 -9.23 -8.38 2.52
CA ALA A 25 -8.84 -9.79 2.54
C ALA A 25 -7.48 -10.02 3.22
N GLN A 26 -6.58 -9.04 3.14
CA GLN A 26 -5.29 -9.05 3.84
C GLN A 26 -5.38 -8.61 5.31
N GLY A 27 -6.57 -8.21 5.78
CA GLY A 27 -6.80 -7.84 7.17
C GLY A 27 -6.19 -6.48 7.56
N PHE A 28 -5.98 -5.58 6.59
CA PHE A 28 -5.38 -4.28 6.89
C PHE A 28 -6.31 -3.41 7.75
N PRO A 29 -5.80 -2.84 8.85
CA PRO A 29 -6.65 -2.20 9.86
C PRO A 29 -7.16 -0.82 9.42
N GLY A 30 -6.58 -0.23 8.39
CA GLY A 30 -6.96 1.08 7.87
C GLY A 30 -5.80 1.79 7.17
N THR A 31 -5.93 3.10 7.04
CA THR A 31 -4.94 3.95 6.39
C THR A 31 -4.29 4.93 7.38
N PRO A 32 -2.97 5.18 7.31
CA PRO A 32 -2.00 4.48 6.47
C PRO A 32 -1.70 3.06 7.00
N THR A 33 -1.41 2.13 6.10
CA THR A 33 -0.75 0.85 6.40
C THR A 33 0.43 0.73 5.45
N ILE A 34 1.62 0.43 5.96
CA ILE A 34 2.84 0.28 5.17
C ILE A 34 3.35 -1.15 5.33
N LEU A 35 3.73 -1.75 4.21
CA LEU A 35 4.37 -3.06 4.17
C LEU A 35 5.76 -2.93 3.55
N VAL A 36 6.77 -3.50 4.20
CA VAL A 36 8.10 -3.69 3.62
C VAL A 36 8.28 -5.19 3.38
N ASN A 37 8.39 -5.60 2.12
CA ASN A 37 8.47 -7.01 1.70
C ASN A 37 7.37 -7.92 2.31
N GLY A 38 6.14 -7.41 2.41
CA GLY A 38 5.00 -8.15 2.95
C GLY A 38 4.87 -8.13 4.47
N GLN A 39 5.83 -7.54 5.19
CA GLN A 39 5.72 -7.32 6.64
C GLN A 39 5.13 -5.94 6.92
N MET A 40 4.00 -5.91 7.62
CA MET A 40 3.35 -4.67 8.06
C MET A 40 4.19 -4.01 9.16
N LEU A 41 4.32 -2.68 9.09
CA LEU A 41 5.00 -1.91 10.13
C LEU A 41 4.09 -1.69 11.34
N ASP A 42 4.67 -1.76 12.53
CA ASP A 42 3.97 -1.50 13.79
C ASP A 42 3.73 0.01 14.05
N SER A 43 4.51 0.86 13.38
CA SER A 43 4.42 2.32 13.45
C SER A 43 4.67 2.95 12.09
N LEU A 44 4.11 4.14 11.88
CA LEU A 44 4.17 4.90 10.63
C LEU A 44 5.22 6.02 10.65
N ASP A 45 6.04 6.07 11.69
CA ASP A 45 7.14 7.03 11.77
C ASP A 45 8.28 6.67 10.81
N TYR A 46 9.05 7.69 10.45
CA TYR A 46 10.15 7.55 9.49
C TYR A 46 11.24 6.61 9.98
N ASP A 47 11.56 6.61 11.28
CA ASP A 47 12.65 5.80 11.83
C ASP A 47 12.30 4.31 11.75
N THR A 48 11.06 3.94 12.05
CA THR A 48 10.53 2.57 11.88
C THR A 48 10.61 2.12 10.43
N LEU A 49 10.14 2.95 9.49
CA LEU A 49 10.23 2.65 8.06
C LEU A 49 11.69 2.50 7.59
N ASN A 50 12.55 3.44 7.96
CA ASN A 50 13.96 3.43 7.57
C ASN A 50 14.68 2.19 8.12
N SER A 51 14.41 1.83 9.38
CA SER A 51 14.94 0.61 9.99
C SER A 51 14.48 -0.64 9.25
N ALA A 52 13.19 -0.75 8.93
CA ALA A 52 12.64 -1.90 8.20
C ALA A 52 13.23 -2.03 6.78
N VAL A 53 13.41 -0.91 6.06
CA VAL A 53 14.04 -0.90 4.72
C VAL A 53 15.51 -1.31 4.81
N ASN A 54 16.28 -0.77 5.76
CA ASN A 54 17.69 -1.13 5.93
C ASN A 54 17.86 -2.61 6.30
N ALA A 55 16.96 -3.15 7.13
CA ALA A 55 16.95 -4.58 7.45
C ALA A 55 16.64 -5.44 6.21
N ALA A 56 15.70 -5.00 5.36
CA ALA A 56 15.37 -5.69 4.11
C ALA A 56 16.53 -5.66 3.10
N LEU A 57 17.24 -4.54 2.98
CA LEU A 57 18.41 -4.40 2.11
C LEU A 57 19.58 -5.28 2.56
N ALA A 58 19.88 -5.29 3.86
CA ALA A 58 20.95 -6.12 4.42
C ALA A 58 20.69 -7.63 4.19
N GLN A 59 19.44 -8.08 4.28
CA GLN A 59 19.05 -9.46 3.95
C GLN A 59 19.21 -9.80 2.47
N ALA A 60 19.03 -8.81 1.59
CA ALA A 60 19.23 -8.96 0.15
C ALA A 60 20.72 -8.92 -0.26
N GLY A 61 21.65 -8.75 0.68
CA GLY A 61 23.09 -8.67 0.41
C GLY A 61 23.55 -7.36 -0.24
N ASN A 62 22.79 -6.27 -0.03
CA ASN A 62 23.17 -4.92 -0.44
C ASN A 62 23.63 -4.09 0.77
#